data_AF-A0A6I9PWK1-F1
#
_entry.id   AF-A0A6I9PWK1-F1
#
_cell.length_a   1.000
_cell.length_b   1.000
_cell.length_c   1.000
_cell.angle_alpha   90.00
_cell.angle_beta   90.00
_cell.angle_gamma   90.00
#
_symmetry.space_group_name_H-M   'P 1'
#
loop_
_entity.id
_entity.type
_entity.pdbx_description
1 polymer ?
#
loop_
_entity_poly.entity_id
_entity_poly.type
_entity_poly.pdbx_seq_one_letter_code
_entity_poly.pdbx_strand_id
1 'polypeptide(L)'
;MEEGKSIGSLTEQVLNRLSKMLDNSTCGWRQLANAVSEQPRFRCSESELTCCSLQVLSAAGSPGRTLLARLADRSCSLDFLLHCLRKIDHQEAVHYLTYTEAELIQITVQPQTQQATVGGRVVLTCRASGPPGLSYQWFRGKEEVS
;
A
#
# COMPACT_ATOMS: atom_id res chain seq x y z
N MET A 1 17.10 5.78 -4.85
CA MET A 1 16.64 4.42 -5.21
C MET A 1 15.31 4.28 -4.51
N GLU A 2 14.21 4.51 -5.21
CA GLU A 2 12.87 4.39 -4.61
C GLU A 2 12.66 2.91 -4.29
N GLU A 3 12.80 2.55 -3.02
CA GLU A 3 12.29 1.26 -2.53
C GLU A 3 10.77 1.33 -2.63
N GLY A 4 10.24 0.93 -3.79
CA GLY A 4 8.81 0.87 -4.03
C GLY A 4 8.14 0.04 -2.95
N LYS A 5 7.07 0.58 -2.37
CA LYS A 5 6.30 -0.03 -1.29
C LYS A 5 5.94 -1.48 -1.66
N SER A 6 6.37 -2.45 -0.86
CA SER A 6 6.03 -3.87 -1.09
C SER A 6 4.61 -4.17 -0.63
N ILE A 7 3.93 -5.13 -1.27
CA ILE A 7 2.63 -5.64 -0.78
C ILE A 7 2.73 -6.10 0.69
N GLY A 8 3.87 -6.64 1.10
CA GLY A 8 4.10 -7.08 2.49
C GLY A 8 4.11 -5.96 3.53
N SER A 9 4.21 -4.70 3.11
CA SER A 9 4.15 -3.53 4.00
C SER A 9 2.73 -2.99 4.23
N LEU A 10 1.73 -3.54 3.53
CA LEU A 10 0.34 -3.14 3.69
C LEU A 10 -0.22 -3.62 5.04
N THR A 11 -1.10 -2.83 5.64
CA THR A 11 -1.75 -3.20 6.90
C THR A 11 -2.70 -4.38 6.69
N GLU A 12 -2.92 -5.18 7.73
CA GLU A 12 -3.88 -6.30 7.70
C GLU A 12 -5.29 -5.87 7.28
N GLN A 13 -5.72 -4.66 7.67
CA GLN A 13 -7.02 -4.13 7.25
C GLN A 13 -7.10 -3.93 5.74
N VAL A 14 -6.06 -3.36 5.13
CA VAL A 14 -5.97 -3.17 3.67
C VAL A 14 -5.94 -4.51 2.95
N LEU A 15 -5.11 -5.45 3.43
CA LEU A 15 -5.01 -6.80 2.85
C LEU A 15 -6.34 -7.55 2.96
N ASN A 16 -7.03 -7.49 4.10
CA ASN A 16 -8.32 -8.15 4.28
C ASN A 16 -9.41 -7.56 3.40
N ARG A 17 -9.46 -6.23 3.24
CA ARG A 17 -10.43 -5.59 2.34
C ARG A 17 -10.13 -5.94 0.88
N LEU A 18 -8.87 -5.85 0.46
CA LEU A 18 -8.45 -6.21 -0.90
C LEU A 18 -8.76 -7.69 -1.21
N SER A 19 -8.50 -8.59 -0.26
CA SER A 19 -8.79 -10.02 -0.42
C SER A 19 -10.28 -10.27 -0.67
N LYS A 20 -11.17 -9.62 0.10
CA LYS A 20 -12.63 -9.71 -0.11
C LYS A 20 -13.05 -9.22 -1.50
N MET A 21 -12.42 -8.17 -2.02
CA MET A 21 -12.71 -7.65 -3.36
C MET A 21 -12.29 -8.66 -4.44
N LEU A 22 -11.15 -9.34 -4.26
CA LEU A 22 -10.64 -10.34 -5.19
C LEU A 22 -11.39 -11.68 -5.16
N ASP A 23 -12.04 -11.99 -4.03
CA ASP A 23 -12.75 -13.26 -3.83
C ASP A 23 -14.18 -13.26 -4.43
N ASN A 24 -14.85 -12.11 -4.58
CA ASN A 24 -16.29 -12.05 -4.89
C ASN A 24 -16.65 -11.51 -6.30
N SER A 25 -15.69 -11.08 -7.12
CA SER A 25 -15.98 -10.28 -8.33
C SER A 25 -15.96 -11.04 -9.67
N THR A 26 -16.34 -12.32 -9.73
CA THR A 26 -16.31 -13.21 -10.94
C THR A 26 -14.97 -13.89 -11.27
N CYS A 27 -14.07 -14.04 -10.29
CA CYS A 27 -12.73 -14.68 -10.34
C CYS A 27 -11.52 -13.71 -10.46
N GLY A 28 -11.58 -12.56 -9.79
CA GLY A 28 -10.52 -11.54 -9.79
C GLY A 28 -9.15 -12.03 -9.34
N TRP A 29 -9.06 -12.89 -8.30
CA TRP A 29 -7.77 -13.44 -7.89
C TRP A 29 -7.14 -14.37 -8.95
N ARG A 30 -7.93 -15.11 -9.73
CA ARG A 30 -7.40 -15.97 -10.82
C ARG A 30 -6.92 -15.14 -12.01
N GLN A 31 -7.69 -14.11 -12.37
CA GLN A 31 -7.28 -13.15 -13.39
C GLN A 31 -6.01 -12.42 -12.97
N LEU A 32 -5.92 -12.01 -11.69
CA LEU A 32 -4.72 -11.40 -11.13
C LEU A 32 -3.53 -12.38 -11.19
N ALA A 33 -3.72 -13.64 -10.78
CA ALA A 33 -2.68 -14.66 -10.84
C ALA A 33 -2.16 -14.89 -12.28
N ASN A 34 -3.04 -14.80 -13.28
CA ASN A 34 -2.65 -14.84 -14.67
C ASN A 34 -1.88 -13.57 -15.09
N ALA A 35 -2.34 -12.38 -14.69
CA ALA A 35 -1.69 -11.11 -15.00
C ALA A 35 -0.28 -10.99 -14.40
N VAL A 36 -0.09 -11.43 -13.15
CA VAL A 36 1.24 -11.41 -12.50
C VAL A 36 2.20 -12.44 -13.10
N SER A 37 1.69 -13.47 -13.79
CA SER A 37 2.50 -14.52 -14.40
C SER A 37 3.38 -14.05 -15.56
N GLU A 38 3.12 -12.85 -16.10
CA GLU A 38 3.94 -12.21 -17.12
C GLU A 38 5.36 -11.93 -16.63
N GLN A 39 5.52 -11.71 -15.33
CA GLN A 39 6.84 -11.70 -14.71
C GLN A 39 7.17 -13.10 -14.17
N PRO A 40 8.25 -13.74 -14.64
CA PRO A 40 8.61 -15.10 -14.22
C PRO A 40 8.75 -15.26 -12.72
N ARG A 41 9.19 -14.21 -12.02
CA ARG A 41 9.33 -14.18 -10.55
C ARG A 41 8.01 -14.33 -9.81
N PHE A 42 6.90 -13.88 -10.38
CA PHE A 42 5.59 -13.87 -9.73
C PHE A 42 4.63 -14.93 -10.28
N ARG A 43 5.07 -15.73 -11.26
CA ARG A 43 4.30 -16.84 -11.81
C ARG A 43 3.98 -17.88 -10.74
N CYS A 44 2.70 -18.10 -10.49
CA CYS A 44 2.25 -19.19 -9.62
C CYS A 44 2.18 -20.49 -10.41
N SER A 45 2.65 -21.59 -9.82
CA SER A 45 2.47 -22.94 -10.37
C SER A 45 1.02 -23.42 -10.16
N GLU A 46 0.63 -24.45 -10.90
CA GLU A 46 -0.72 -25.03 -10.82
C GLU A 46 -1.04 -25.57 -9.42
N SER A 47 -0.05 -26.15 -8.73
CA SER A 47 -0.21 -26.60 -7.34
C SER A 47 -0.47 -25.43 -6.38
N GLU A 48 0.22 -24.31 -6.57
CA GLU A 48 0.00 -23.10 -5.75
C GLU A 48 -1.39 -22.49 -5.97
N LEU A 49 -1.84 -22.43 -7.21
CA LEU A 49 -3.19 -21.97 -7.57
C LEU A 49 -4.28 -22.90 -7.02
N THR A 50 -4.00 -24.21 -7.00
CA THR A 50 -4.87 -25.21 -6.37
C THR A 50 -4.94 -24.98 -4.86
N CYS A 51 -3.80 -24.77 -4.18
CA CYS A 51 -3.78 -24.43 -2.75
C CYS A 51 -4.58 -23.15 -2.44
N CYS A 52 -4.49 -22.11 -3.28
CA CYS A 52 -5.32 -20.91 -3.15
C CYS A 52 -6.81 -21.26 -3.30
N SER A 53 -7.18 -22.07 -4.29
CA SER A 53 -8.58 -22.46 -4.52
C SER A 53 -9.18 -23.25 -3.36
N LEU A 54 -8.40 -24.14 -2.75
CA LEU A 54 -8.85 -24.96 -1.62
C LEU A 54 -9.19 -24.14 -0.36
N GLN A 55 -8.79 -22.87 -0.28
CA GLN A 55 -9.15 -22.00 0.83
C GLN A 55 -10.65 -21.76 0.97
N VAL A 56 -11.42 -21.90 -0.11
CA VAL A 56 -12.89 -21.82 -0.06
C VAL A 56 -13.50 -22.90 0.84
N LEU A 57 -12.77 -24.00 1.09
CA LEU A 57 -13.21 -25.08 1.98
C LEU A 57 -13.07 -24.72 3.47
N SER A 58 -12.35 -23.66 3.81
CA SER A 58 -12.21 -23.16 5.18
C SER A 58 -13.20 -22.02 5.42
N ALA A 59 -13.91 -22.04 6.56
CA ALA A 59 -14.88 -21.01 6.92
C ALA A 59 -14.28 -19.59 7.04
N ALA A 60 -12.97 -19.49 7.28
CA ALA A 60 -12.22 -18.23 7.32
C ALA A 60 -11.19 -18.12 6.19
N GLY A 61 -11.21 -19.05 5.23
CA GLY A 61 -10.23 -19.08 4.14
C GLY A 61 -10.54 -18.07 3.05
N SER A 62 -9.48 -17.50 2.47
CA SER A 62 -9.56 -16.55 1.36
C SER A 62 -8.52 -16.91 0.29
N PRO A 63 -8.94 -17.32 -0.91
CA PRO A 63 -8.04 -17.53 -2.04
C PRO A 63 -7.22 -16.29 -2.39
N GLY A 64 -7.86 -15.11 -2.41
CA GLY A 64 -7.22 -13.82 -2.65
C GLY A 64 -6.16 -13.49 -1.61
N ARG A 65 -6.44 -13.71 -0.31
CA ARG A 65 -5.47 -13.47 0.76
C ARG A 65 -4.24 -14.36 0.62
N THR A 66 -4.43 -15.61 0.25
CA THR A 66 -3.34 -16.58 0.06
C THR A 66 -2.49 -16.24 -1.14
N LEU A 67 -3.11 -15.80 -2.25
CA LEU A 67 -2.38 -15.30 -3.41
C LEU A 67 -1.55 -14.05 -3.05
N LEU A 68 -2.15 -13.08 -2.36
CA LEU A 68 -1.46 -11.86 -1.93
C LEU A 68 -0.28 -12.16 -1.00
N ALA A 69 -0.42 -13.12 -0.09
CA ALA A 69 0.67 -13.57 0.77
C ALA A 69 1.85 -14.13 -0.05
N ARG A 70 1.58 -14.98 -1.05
CA ARG A 70 2.63 -15.51 -1.95
C ARG A 70 3.32 -14.41 -2.75
N LEU A 71 2.57 -13.40 -3.19
CA LEU A 71 3.15 -12.25 -3.88
C LEU A 71 4.01 -11.41 -2.92
N ALA A 72 3.60 -11.24 -1.67
CA ALA A 72 4.38 -10.56 -0.64
C ALA A 72 5.68 -11.31 -0.31
N ASP A 73 5.63 -12.65 -0.16
CA ASP A 73 6.81 -13.49 0.06
C ASP A 73 7.85 -13.35 -1.06
N ARG A 74 7.37 -13.12 -2.29
CA ARG A 74 8.19 -12.88 -3.48
C ARG A 74 8.62 -11.42 -3.64
N SER A 75 8.36 -10.57 -2.63
CA SER A 75 8.67 -9.14 -2.64
C SER A 75 8.02 -8.37 -3.80
N CYS A 76 6.78 -8.72 -4.15
CA CYS A 76 6.03 -8.01 -5.17
C CYS A 76 5.76 -6.56 -4.73
N SER A 77 6.09 -5.60 -5.60
CA SER A 77 5.85 -4.17 -5.37
C SER A 77 4.38 -3.81 -5.55
N LEU A 78 3.91 -2.81 -4.80
CA LEU A 78 2.56 -2.24 -4.91
C LEU A 78 2.30 -1.68 -6.32
N ASP A 79 3.28 -1.05 -6.95
CA ASP A 79 3.16 -0.53 -8.32
C ASP A 79 2.84 -1.62 -9.34
N PHE A 80 3.56 -2.74 -9.27
CA PHE A 80 3.31 -3.90 -10.12
C PHE A 80 1.94 -4.52 -9.85
N LEU A 81 1.52 -4.60 -8.58
CA LEU A 81 0.17 -5.05 -8.22
C LEU A 81 -0.90 -4.13 -8.84
N LEU A 82 -0.75 -2.82 -8.68
CA LEU A 82 -1.66 -1.82 -9.26
C LEU A 82 -1.71 -1.93 -10.79
N HIS A 83 -0.57 -2.13 -11.45
CA HIS A 83 -0.50 -2.37 -12.88
C HIS A 83 -1.31 -3.61 -13.29
N CYS A 84 -1.13 -4.74 -12.60
CA CYS A 84 -1.87 -5.97 -12.88
C CYS A 84 -3.38 -5.80 -12.61
N LEU A 85 -3.77 -5.10 -11.54
CA LEU A 85 -5.17 -4.82 -11.20
C LEU A 85 -5.85 -3.94 -12.27
N ARG A 86 -5.15 -2.92 -12.80
CA ARG A 86 -5.65 -2.12 -13.93
C ARG A 86 -5.80 -2.97 -15.19
N LYS A 87 -4.87 -3.89 -15.43
CA LYS A 87 -4.91 -4.76 -16.61
C LYS A 87 -6.11 -5.71 -16.62
N ILE A 88 -6.52 -6.20 -15.45
CA ILE A 88 -7.73 -7.03 -15.31
C ILE A 88 -8.99 -6.19 -15.10
N ASP A 89 -8.91 -4.87 -15.29
CA ASP A 89 -9.98 -3.88 -15.11
C ASP A 89 -10.64 -3.91 -13.72
N HIS A 90 -9.89 -4.24 -12.67
CA HIS A 90 -10.40 -4.24 -11.30
C HIS A 90 -10.34 -2.84 -10.67
N GLN A 91 -11.14 -1.92 -11.20
CA GLN A 91 -11.10 -0.48 -10.84
C GLN A 91 -11.33 -0.22 -9.35
N GLU A 92 -12.24 -0.97 -8.71
CA GLU A 92 -12.52 -0.81 -7.28
C GLU A 92 -11.26 -1.05 -6.42
N ALA A 93 -10.50 -2.11 -6.71
CA ALA A 93 -9.28 -2.45 -5.97
C ALA A 93 -8.16 -1.45 -6.23
N VAL A 94 -8.03 -0.98 -7.49
CA VAL A 94 -7.09 0.09 -7.85
C VAL A 94 -7.40 1.37 -7.10
N HIS A 95 -8.67 1.79 -7.08
CA HIS A 95 -9.10 2.99 -6.36
C HIS A 95 -8.86 2.85 -4.86
N TYR A 96 -9.24 1.72 -4.26
CA TYR A 96 -9.00 1.46 -2.85
C TYR A 96 -7.52 1.55 -2.47
N LEU A 97 -6.65 0.87 -3.22
CA LEU A 97 -5.20 0.89 -2.94
C LEU A 97 -4.59 2.28 -3.14
N THR A 98 -4.94 2.98 -4.23
CA THR A 98 -4.45 4.33 -4.51
C THR A 98 -4.89 5.32 -3.43
N TYR A 99 -6.13 5.20 -2.96
CA TYR A 99 -6.66 6.03 -1.89
C TYR A 99 -5.98 5.73 -0.54
N THR A 100 -5.78 4.46 -0.19
CA THR A 100 -5.06 4.08 1.04
C THR A 100 -3.58 4.48 1.03
N GLU A 101 -2.97 4.62 -0.15
CA GLU A 101 -1.63 5.19 -0.29
C GLU A 101 -1.64 6.70 -0.05
N ALA A 102 -2.64 7.41 -0.60
CA ALA A 102 -2.80 8.84 -0.41
C ALA A 102 -3.12 9.24 1.03
N GLU A 103 -3.72 8.36 1.84
CA GLU A 103 -4.09 8.65 3.24
C GLU A 103 -2.92 8.64 4.24
N LEU A 104 -1.71 8.24 3.84
CA LEU A 104 -0.55 8.26 4.73
C LEU A 104 0.01 9.67 4.88
N ILE A 105 -0.19 10.27 6.06
CA ILE A 105 0.48 11.52 6.44
C ILE A 105 1.96 11.22 6.73
N GLN A 106 2.85 11.81 5.94
CA GLN A 106 4.29 11.67 6.12
C GLN A 106 4.99 13.01 6.03
N ILE A 107 5.91 13.29 6.96
CA ILE A 107 6.82 14.44 6.83
C ILE A 107 7.90 14.07 5.81
N THR A 108 7.89 14.75 4.66
CA THR A 108 8.85 14.57 3.57
C THR A 108 10.06 15.48 3.69
N VAL A 109 9.91 16.62 4.39
CA VAL A 109 11.02 17.50 4.73
C VAL A 109 10.95 17.84 6.21
N GLN A 110 11.95 17.36 6.96
CA GLN A 110 12.11 17.66 8.38
C GLN A 110 12.72 19.06 8.58
N PRO A 111 12.25 19.84 9.56
CA PRO A 111 12.90 21.09 9.93
C PRO A 111 14.34 20.84 10.41
N GLN A 112 15.28 21.60 9.90
CA GLN A 112 16.69 21.51 10.27
C GLN A 112 17.02 22.40 11.47
N THR A 113 17.99 21.97 12.29
CA THR A 113 18.53 22.80 13.37
C THR A 113 19.20 24.04 12.79
N GLN A 114 18.87 25.21 13.35
CA GLN A 114 19.45 26.50 12.96
C GLN A 114 19.94 27.25 14.18
N GLN A 115 21.04 28.00 14.03
CA GLN A 115 21.52 28.95 15.02
C GLN A 115 21.14 30.37 14.59
N ALA A 116 20.68 31.18 15.53
CA ALA A 116 20.42 32.60 15.32
C ALA A 116 20.87 33.39 16.55
N THR A 117 21.30 34.63 16.32
CA THR A 117 21.58 35.57 17.41
C THR A 117 20.30 35.95 18.13
N VAL A 118 20.41 36.30 19.42
CA VAL A 118 19.26 36.78 20.21
C VAL A 118 18.61 37.97 19.50
N GLY A 119 17.28 37.94 19.36
CA GLY A 119 16.51 38.94 18.61
C GLY A 119 16.51 38.75 17.08
N GLY A 120 17.28 37.79 16.56
CA GLY A 120 17.28 37.42 15.14
C GLY A 120 16.03 36.61 14.73
N ARG A 121 15.69 36.67 13.44
CA ARG A 121 14.61 35.86 12.86
C ARG A 121 15.11 34.46 12.54
N VAL A 122 14.35 33.43 12.92
CA VAL A 122 14.56 32.03 12.52
C VAL A 122 13.42 31.61 11.59
N VAL A 123 13.73 30.88 10.52
CA VAL A 123 12.72 30.34 9.59
C VAL A 123 12.91 28.84 9.49
N LEU A 124 11.98 28.07 10.08
CA LEU A 124 11.94 26.62 9.93
C LEU A 124 11.03 26.24 8.76
N THR A 125 11.37 25.16 8.07
CA THR A 125 10.57 24.65 6.95
C THR A 125 10.26 23.18 7.21
N CYS A 126 8.98 22.83 7.10
CA CYS A 126 8.49 21.46 7.13
C CYS A 126 7.65 21.24 5.86
N ARG A 127 7.72 20.04 5.29
CA ARG A 127 6.79 19.60 4.23
C ARG A 127 6.24 18.24 4.59
N ALA A 128 4.96 18.05 4.34
CA ALA A 128 4.28 16.79 4.47
C ALA A 128 3.55 16.42 3.17
N SER A 129 3.43 15.11 2.93
CA SER A 129 2.53 14.51 1.94
C SER A 129 1.42 13.76 2.66
N GLY A 130 0.26 13.62 2.02
CA GLY A 130 -0.90 12.95 2.58
C GLY A 130 -2.20 13.41 1.92
N PRO A 131 -3.35 13.07 2.50
CA PRO A 131 -4.65 13.38 1.93
C PRO A 131 -4.94 14.88 1.94
N PRO A 132 -5.87 15.39 1.11
CA PRO A 132 -6.20 16.81 1.09
C PRO A 132 -6.68 17.30 2.47
N GLY A 133 -6.30 18.53 2.85
CA GLY A 133 -6.65 19.12 4.13
C GLY A 133 -5.60 19.01 5.24
N LEU A 134 -4.34 18.69 4.90
CA LEU A 134 -3.24 18.73 5.87
C LEU A 134 -3.05 20.15 6.43
N SER A 135 -2.91 20.23 7.75
CA SER A 135 -2.50 21.43 8.47
C SER A 135 -1.19 21.17 9.21
N TYR A 136 -0.44 22.24 9.49
CA TYR A 136 0.78 22.19 10.27
C TYR A 136 0.53 22.80 11.64
N GLN A 137 0.99 22.13 12.69
CA GLN A 137 0.99 22.65 14.05
C GLN A 137 2.43 22.69 14.57
N TRP A 138 2.90 23.87 14.95
CA TRP A 138 4.24 24.05 15.49
C TRP A 138 4.20 24.15 17.01
N PHE A 139 5.18 23.53 17.67
CA PHE A 139 5.32 23.57 19.13
C PHE A 139 6.73 23.99 19.52
N ARG A 140 6.83 24.82 20.56
CA ARG A 140 8.07 25.10 21.29
C ARG A 140 7.97 24.46 22.67
N GLY A 141 8.54 23.27 22.82
CA GLY A 141 8.36 22.48 24.03
C GLY A 141 6.90 21.98 24.12
N LYS A 142 6.13 22.49 25.07
CA LYS A 142 4.70 22.16 25.25
C LYS A 142 3.76 23.28 24.79
N GLU A 143 4.30 24.41 24.38
CA GLU A 143 3.51 25.56 23.94
C GLU A 143 3.33 25.51 22.43
N GLU A 144 2.10 25.64 21.99
CA GLU A 144 1.78 25.84 20.57
C GLU A 144 2.29 27.22 20.13
N VAL A 145 2.96 27.25 18.98
CA VAL A 145 3.39 28.50 18.35
C VAL A 145 2.28 28.92 17.39
N SER A 146 1.61 30.03 17.71
CA SER A 146 0.59 30.66 16.87
C SER A 146 1.15 31.67 15.87
#